data_AF-A0A6I1ENK6-F1
#
_entry.id   AF-A0A6I1ENK6-F1
#
_cell.length_a   1.000
_cell.length_b   1.000
_cell.length_c   1.000
_cell.angle_alpha   90.00
_cell.angle_beta   90.00
_cell.angle_gamma   90.00
#
_symmetry.space_group_name_H-M   'P 1'
#
loop_
_entity.id
_entity.type
_entity.pdbx_description
1 polymer ?
#
loop_
_entity_poly.entity_id
_entity_poly.type
_entity_poly.pdbx_seq_one_letter_code
_entity_poly.pdbx_strand_id
1 'polypeptide(L)'
;MDSEGKLRSQAELAAEILAARAKEKRRVVATAESLTGGLVSELITGVAGSSAWFDRGFVTYQPEAKVEMIDVPAEMIRTEGVVSEPVAEAMARGALASSKADLSVALTGVAGPSGGTPETPVGTVCLGW
;
A
#
# COMPACT_ATOMS: atom_id res chain seq x y z
N MET A 1 25.68 6.82 8.18
CA MET A 1 24.41 6.88 7.45
C MET A 1 23.43 7.60 8.35
N ASP A 2 22.73 8.60 7.83
CA ASP A 2 21.70 9.32 8.59
C ASP A 2 20.47 8.42 8.82
N SER A 3 19.51 8.94 9.60
CA SER A 3 18.29 8.18 9.95
C SER A 3 17.49 7.79 8.71
N GLU A 4 17.47 8.65 7.69
CA GLU A 4 16.74 8.44 6.44
C GLU A 4 17.35 7.32 5.60
N GLY A 5 18.68 7.32 5.43
CA GLY A 5 19.39 6.25 4.75
C GLY A 5 19.21 4.90 5.45
N LYS A 6 19.14 4.87 6.78
CA LYS A 6 18.87 3.62 7.52
C LYS A 6 17.47 3.08 7.25
N LEU A 7 16.45 3.94 7.25
CA LEU A 7 15.08 3.53 6.94
C LEU A 7 14.96 3.04 5.50
N ARG A 8 15.60 3.74 4.54
CA ARG A 8 15.61 3.31 3.15
C ARG A 8 16.25 1.93 2.97
N SER A 9 17.42 1.69 3.57
CA SER A 9 18.05 0.36 3.52
C SER A 9 17.20 -0.75 4.16
N GLN A 10 16.43 -0.43 5.21
CA GLN A 10 15.49 -1.41 5.79
C GLN A 10 14.32 -1.72 4.86
N ALA A 11 13.81 -0.72 4.15
CA ALA A 11 12.73 -0.90 3.18
C ALA A 11 13.19 -1.70 1.95
N GLU A 12 14.40 -1.43 1.46
CA GLU A 12 15.06 -2.20 0.40
C GLU A 12 15.26 -3.67 0.82
N LEU A 13 15.72 -3.92 2.06
CA LEU A 13 15.83 -5.28 2.61
C LEU A 13 14.46 -5.98 2.69
N ALA A 14 13.40 -5.26 3.08
CA ALA A 14 12.05 -5.82 3.12
C ALA A 14 11.55 -6.24 1.73
N ALA A 15 11.85 -5.45 0.69
CA ALA A 15 11.52 -5.79 -0.69
C ALA A 15 12.26 -7.05 -1.16
N GLU A 16 13.54 -7.20 -0.82
CA GLU A 16 14.33 -8.40 -1.13
C GLU A 16 13.78 -9.66 -0.43
N ILE A 17 13.38 -9.53 0.85
CA ILE A 17 12.73 -10.62 1.60
C ILE A 17 11.41 -11.01 0.93
N LEU A 18 10.58 -10.02 0.57
CA LEU A 18 9.32 -10.27 -0.14
C LEU A 18 9.57 -11.00 -1.47
N ALA A 19 10.57 -10.57 -2.24
CA ALA A 19 10.95 -11.21 -3.50
C ALA A 19 11.32 -12.68 -3.31
N ALA A 20 12.13 -12.98 -2.30
CA ALA A 20 12.53 -14.35 -1.98
C ALA A 20 11.30 -15.22 -1.65
N ARG A 21 10.37 -14.71 -0.83
CA ARG A 21 9.16 -15.44 -0.44
C ARG A 21 8.16 -15.61 -1.57
N ALA A 22 7.94 -14.56 -2.36
CA ALA A 22 7.05 -14.60 -3.52
C ALA A 22 7.54 -15.62 -4.55
N LYS A 23 8.85 -15.65 -4.84
CA LYS A 23 9.47 -16.64 -5.73
C LYS A 23 9.36 -18.06 -5.17
N GLU A 24 9.70 -18.27 -3.90
CA GLU A 24 9.62 -19.58 -3.23
C GLU A 24 8.19 -20.17 -3.28
N LYS A 25 7.18 -19.33 -3.01
CA LYS A 25 5.78 -19.74 -2.95
C LYS A 25 5.04 -19.61 -4.28
N ARG A 26 5.71 -19.15 -5.35
CA ARG A 26 5.13 -18.85 -6.66
C ARG A 26 3.90 -17.94 -6.56
N ARG A 27 4.02 -16.88 -5.75
CA ARG A 27 2.96 -15.88 -5.53
C ARG A 27 3.27 -14.60 -6.28
N VAL A 28 2.21 -13.97 -6.77
CA VAL A 28 2.23 -12.65 -7.40
C VAL A 28 1.65 -11.63 -6.43
N VAL A 29 2.23 -10.42 -6.41
CA VAL A 29 1.89 -9.35 -5.45
C VAL A 29 1.33 -8.13 -6.20
N ALA A 30 0.35 -7.46 -5.59
CA ALA A 30 -0.11 -6.13 -5.96
C ALA A 30 -0.08 -5.17 -4.75
N THR A 31 -0.07 -3.87 -5.01
CA THR A 31 -0.08 -2.82 -3.96
C THR A 31 -1.23 -1.84 -4.18
N ALA A 32 -1.80 -1.30 -3.10
CA ALA A 32 -2.67 -0.11 -3.13
C ALA A 32 -2.14 0.98 -2.19
N GLU A 33 -1.68 2.07 -2.76
CA GLU A 33 -0.97 3.14 -2.08
C GLU A 33 -1.78 4.44 -2.07
N SER A 34 -1.78 5.13 -0.93
CA SER A 34 -2.27 6.50 -0.81
C SER A 34 -1.10 7.44 -0.50
N LEU A 35 -0.81 7.72 0.78
CA LEU A 35 0.21 8.69 1.21
C LEU A 35 1.64 8.43 0.71
N THR A 36 1.98 7.19 0.34
CA THR A 36 3.32 6.85 -0.18
C THR A 36 3.47 7.13 -1.67
N GLY A 37 2.38 7.42 -2.40
CA GLY A 37 2.44 7.88 -3.79
C GLY A 37 3.14 6.94 -4.78
N GLY A 38 3.28 5.64 -4.46
CA GLY A 38 3.98 4.67 -5.31
C GLY A 38 5.37 4.24 -4.80
N LEU A 39 5.84 4.75 -3.66
CA LEU A 39 7.15 4.38 -3.10
C LEU A 39 7.27 2.89 -2.77
N VAL A 40 6.19 2.23 -2.35
CA VAL A 40 6.25 0.78 -2.09
C VAL A 40 6.42 0.01 -3.40
N SER A 41 5.69 0.43 -4.44
CA SER A 41 5.83 -0.12 -5.79
C SER A 41 7.23 0.12 -6.37
N GLU A 42 7.83 1.30 -6.13
CA GLU A 42 9.22 1.60 -6.54
C GLU A 42 10.22 0.67 -5.86
N LEU A 43 10.14 0.50 -4.54
CA LEU A 43 11.02 -0.40 -3.80
C LEU A 43 10.89 -1.85 -4.26
N ILE A 44 9.67 -2.33 -4.50
CA ILE A 44 9.41 -3.68 -5.03
C ILE A 44 10.01 -3.84 -6.43
N THR A 45 9.76 -2.87 -7.32
CA THR A 45 10.22 -2.94 -8.71
C THR A 45 11.71 -2.73 -8.86
N GLY A 46 12.36 -2.08 -7.87
CA GLY A 46 13.81 -1.97 -7.75
C GLY A 46 14.53 -3.31 -7.54
N VAL A 47 13.84 -4.34 -7.04
CA VAL A 47 14.41 -5.69 -6.90
C VAL A 47 14.49 -6.38 -8.26
N ALA A 48 15.68 -6.89 -8.60
CA ALA A 48 15.90 -7.57 -9.88
C ALA A 48 14.95 -8.77 -10.09
N GLY A 49 14.30 -8.78 -11.26
CA GLY A 49 13.32 -9.81 -11.63
C GLY A 49 11.95 -9.64 -10.98
N SER A 50 11.62 -8.45 -10.47
CA SER A 50 10.29 -8.06 -9.97
C SER A 50 9.14 -8.37 -10.94
N SER A 51 9.38 -8.26 -12.25
CA SER A 51 8.38 -8.59 -13.29
C SER A 51 7.83 -10.01 -13.26
N ALA A 52 8.50 -10.95 -12.59
CA ALA A 52 8.02 -12.32 -12.44
C ALA A 52 7.04 -12.53 -11.28
N TRP A 53 6.94 -11.58 -10.35
CA TRP A 53 6.19 -11.75 -9.09
C TRP A 53 5.47 -10.49 -8.60
N PHE A 54 5.56 -9.37 -9.32
CA PHE A 54 4.77 -8.16 -9.07
C PHE A 54 3.88 -7.88 -10.29
N ASP A 55 2.55 -7.80 -10.09
CA ASP A 55 1.58 -7.57 -11.19
C ASP A 55 1.38 -6.07 -11.45
N ARG A 56 0.96 -5.32 -10.43
CA ARG A 56 0.67 -3.88 -10.53
C ARG A 56 0.62 -3.21 -9.17
N GLY A 57 0.73 -1.88 -9.20
CA GLY A 57 0.40 -1.02 -8.06
C GLY A 57 -0.71 -0.05 -8.42
N PHE A 58 -1.57 0.25 -7.46
CA PHE A 58 -2.62 1.26 -7.55
C PHE A 58 -2.25 2.43 -6.66
N VAL A 59 -2.12 3.63 -7.23
CA VAL A 59 -2.01 4.86 -6.42
C VAL A 59 -3.37 5.52 -6.38
N THR A 60 -4.05 5.42 -5.22
CA THR A 60 -5.43 5.85 -5.01
C THR A 60 -5.49 6.98 -3.98
N TYR A 61 -4.81 8.08 -4.28
CA TYR A 61 -4.59 9.17 -3.32
C TYR A 61 -5.90 9.82 -2.85
N GLN A 62 -6.81 10.10 -3.78
CA GLN A 62 -8.12 10.68 -3.49
C GLN A 62 -9.12 9.59 -3.07
N PRO A 63 -10.10 9.89 -2.19
CA PRO A 63 -11.19 8.98 -1.87
C PRO A 63 -11.90 8.43 -3.11
N GLU A 64 -12.13 9.26 -4.12
CA GLU A 64 -12.80 8.88 -5.36
C GLU A 64 -11.97 7.84 -6.14
N ALA A 65 -10.64 7.98 -6.15
CA ALA A 65 -9.75 7.00 -6.78
C ALA A 65 -9.80 5.63 -6.08
N LYS A 66 -10.02 5.60 -4.75
CA LYS A 66 -10.21 4.34 -4.01
C LYS A 66 -11.49 3.62 -4.46
N VAL A 67 -12.55 4.38 -4.74
CA VAL A 67 -13.81 3.84 -5.26
C VAL A 67 -13.65 3.39 -6.71
N GLU A 68 -13.12 4.25 -7.57
CA GLU A 68 -13.08 4.01 -9.02
C GLU A 68 -12.10 2.91 -9.45
N MET A 69 -10.93 2.83 -8.79
CA MET A 69 -9.84 1.95 -9.25
C MET A 69 -9.86 0.59 -8.56
N ILE A 70 -10.30 0.54 -7.31
CA ILE A 70 -10.21 -0.64 -6.44
C ILE A 70 -11.49 -0.87 -5.63
N ASP A 71 -12.63 -0.30 -6.05
CA ASP A 71 -13.98 -0.62 -5.55
C ASP A 71 -14.15 -0.55 -4.02
N VAL A 72 -13.44 0.37 -3.37
CA VAL A 72 -13.68 0.65 -1.94
C VAL A 72 -15.07 1.28 -1.82
N PRO A 73 -15.98 0.75 -0.97
CA PRO A 73 -17.32 1.31 -0.85
C PRO A 73 -17.29 2.77 -0.36
N ALA A 74 -17.90 3.68 -1.13
CA ALA A 74 -17.93 5.10 -0.77
C ALA A 74 -18.61 5.37 0.59
N GLU A 75 -19.60 4.55 0.98
CA GLU A 75 -20.23 4.65 2.30
C GLU A 75 -19.25 4.30 3.43
N MET A 76 -18.40 3.28 3.26
CA MET A 76 -17.39 2.92 4.25
C MET A 76 -16.41 4.07 4.49
N ILE A 77 -15.99 4.77 3.44
CA ILE A 77 -15.12 5.94 3.57
C ILE A 77 -15.82 7.06 4.35
N ARG A 78 -17.14 7.25 4.15
CA ARG A 78 -17.92 8.25 4.90
C ARG A 78 -18.09 7.91 6.37
N THR A 79 -18.29 6.63 6.70
CA THR A 79 -18.57 6.19 8.08
C THR A 79 -17.30 5.98 8.90
N GLU A 80 -16.30 5.31 8.33
CA GLU A 80 -15.06 4.93 9.02
C GLU A 80 -13.95 5.98 8.87
N GLY A 81 -14.08 6.87 7.87
CA GLY A 81 -13.02 7.79 7.47
C GLY A 81 -11.97 7.13 6.55
N VAL A 82 -11.33 7.94 5.70
CA VAL A 82 -10.37 7.47 4.68
C VAL A 82 -9.09 6.87 5.27
N VAL A 83 -8.74 7.23 6.51
CA VAL A 83 -7.62 6.66 7.26
C VAL A 83 -8.19 5.82 8.40
N SER A 84 -8.46 4.55 8.09
CA SER A 84 -9.01 3.59 9.02
C SER A 84 -8.61 2.17 8.61
N GLU A 85 -8.62 1.24 9.56
CA GLU A 85 -8.33 -0.17 9.30
C GLU A 85 -9.33 -0.80 8.32
N PRO A 86 -10.66 -0.57 8.42
CA PRO A 86 -11.62 -1.11 7.46
C PRO A 86 -11.38 -0.63 6.03
N VAL A 87 -11.04 0.65 5.84
CA VAL A 87 -10.71 1.20 4.52
C VAL A 87 -9.41 0.61 3.99
N ALA A 88 -8.37 0.46 4.83
CA ALA A 88 -7.12 -0.18 4.40
C ALA A 88 -7.34 -1.65 3.97
N GLU A 89 -8.16 -2.39 4.69
CA GLU A 89 -8.52 -3.78 4.34
C GLU A 89 -9.36 -3.85 3.06
N ALA A 90 -10.32 -2.93 2.88
CA ALA A 90 -11.09 -2.82 1.63
C ALA A 90 -10.20 -2.46 0.44
N MET A 91 -9.22 -1.57 0.61
CA MET A 91 -8.23 -1.25 -0.42
C MET A 91 -7.41 -2.47 -0.82
N ALA A 92 -6.98 -3.29 0.14
CA ALA A 92 -6.22 -4.52 -0.13
C ALA A 92 -7.07 -5.52 -0.96
N ARG A 93 -8.29 -5.81 -0.50
CA ARG A 93 -9.24 -6.66 -1.24
C ARG A 93 -9.51 -6.15 -2.66
N GLY A 94 -9.70 -4.84 -2.80
CA GLY A 94 -9.92 -4.18 -4.08
C GLY A 94 -8.75 -4.31 -5.04
N ALA A 95 -7.53 -4.12 -4.53
CA ALA A 95 -6.30 -4.32 -5.30
C ALA A 95 -6.15 -5.78 -5.76
N LEU A 96 -6.47 -6.74 -4.88
CA LEU A 96 -6.43 -8.16 -5.21
C LEU A 96 -7.46 -8.49 -6.31
N ALA A 97 -8.70 -8.03 -6.16
CA ALA A 97 -9.77 -8.25 -7.14
C ALA A 97 -9.49 -7.59 -8.51
N SER A 98 -8.74 -6.48 -8.52
CA SER A 98 -8.45 -5.69 -9.72
C SER A 98 -7.11 -6.04 -10.37
N SER A 99 -6.46 -7.13 -9.94
CA SER A 99 -5.14 -7.57 -10.40
C SER A 99 -5.12 -9.07 -10.72
N LYS A 100 -3.95 -9.58 -11.14
CA LYS A 100 -3.68 -11.02 -11.24
C LYS A 100 -2.86 -11.53 -10.04
N ALA A 101 -2.80 -10.75 -8.96
CA ALA A 101 -2.01 -11.08 -7.79
C ALA A 101 -2.68 -12.17 -6.94
N ASP A 102 -1.87 -12.88 -6.16
CA ASP A 102 -2.31 -13.76 -5.09
C ASP A 102 -2.37 -13.04 -3.74
N LEU A 103 -1.60 -11.96 -3.61
CA LEU A 103 -1.41 -11.20 -2.37
C LEU A 103 -1.50 -9.70 -2.67
N SER A 104 -2.06 -8.95 -1.73
CA SER A 104 -2.08 -7.50 -1.75
C SER A 104 -1.46 -6.91 -0.49
N VAL A 105 -1.01 -5.66 -0.58
CA VAL A 105 -0.84 -4.79 0.58
C VAL A 105 -1.42 -3.43 0.24
N ALA A 106 -2.15 -2.85 1.18
CA ALA A 106 -2.71 -1.53 1.06
C ALA A 106 -2.35 -0.65 2.25
N LEU A 107 -2.29 0.65 1.99
CA LEU A 107 -1.92 1.63 2.98
C LEU A 107 -2.64 2.97 2.76
N THR A 108 -3.16 3.53 3.83
CA THR A 108 -3.80 4.84 3.89
C THR A 108 -3.40 5.55 5.19
N GLY A 109 -3.22 6.86 5.17
CA GLY A 109 -2.64 7.55 6.32
C GLY A 109 -2.52 9.06 6.13
N VAL A 110 -2.11 9.73 7.20
CA VAL A 110 -1.88 11.18 7.25
C VAL A 110 -0.37 11.43 7.34
N ALA A 111 0.29 11.68 6.21
CA ALA A 111 1.74 11.93 6.18
C ALA A 111 2.17 13.21 6.92
N GLY A 112 1.29 14.23 6.96
CA GLY A 112 1.61 15.54 7.50
C GLY A 112 2.14 16.52 6.45
N PRO A 113 2.57 17.74 6.87
CA PRO A 113 2.64 18.20 8.26
C PRO A 113 1.28 18.59 8.87
N SER A 114 0.22 18.65 8.07
CA SER A 114 -1.15 18.96 8.49
C SER A 114 -2.13 17.84 8.14
N GLY A 115 -3.42 18.03 8.45
CA GLY A 115 -4.49 17.09 8.08
C GLY A 115 -4.85 16.04 9.12
N GLY A 116 -4.17 16.02 10.27
CA GLY A 116 -4.52 15.15 11.38
C GLY A 116 -5.67 15.72 12.23
N THR A 117 -6.41 14.82 12.88
CA THR A 117 -7.43 15.12 13.91
C THR A 117 -6.99 14.50 15.25
N PRO A 118 -7.67 14.78 16.38
CA PRO A 118 -7.41 14.07 17.63
C PRO A 118 -7.55 12.55 17.52
N GLU A 119 -8.49 12.07 16.71
CA GLU A 119 -8.77 10.65 16.47
C GLU A 119 -7.79 10.04 15.46
N THR A 120 -7.31 10.82 14.49
CA THR A 120 -6.36 10.39 13.47
C THR A 120 -5.24 11.41 13.33
N PRO A 121 -4.24 11.40 14.23
CA PRO A 121 -3.17 12.39 14.23
C PRO A 121 -2.25 12.26 13.00
N VAL A 122 -1.47 13.32 12.74
CA VAL A 122 -0.38 13.27 11.76
C VAL A 122 0.59 12.15 12.13
N GLY A 123 0.99 11.36 11.13
CA GLY A 123 1.82 10.17 11.29
C GLY A 123 1.03 8.86 11.42
N THR A 124 -0.30 8.92 11.56
CA THR A 124 -1.13 7.71 11.55
C THR A 124 -1.14 7.07 10.17
N VAL A 125 -0.89 5.76 10.13
CA VAL A 125 -0.96 4.92 8.94
C VAL A 125 -1.72 3.64 9.28
N CYS A 126 -2.74 3.32 8.48
CA CYS A 126 -3.47 2.06 8.52
C CYS A 126 -3.02 1.18 7.36
N LEU A 127 -2.85 -0.11 7.65
CA LEU A 127 -2.36 -1.12 6.71
C LEU A 127 -3.41 -2.23 6.55
N GLY A 128 -3.52 -2.80 5.35
CA GLY A 128 -4.32 -3.99 5.05
C GLY A 128 -3.56 -4.93 4.11
N TRP A 129 -3.88 -6.23 4.12
CA TRP A 129 -3.24 -7.25 3.28
C TRP A 129 -4.25 -8.22 2.69
#